data_AF-A0A0D0D8P9-F1
#
_entry.id   AF-A0A0D0D8P9-F1
#
_cell.length_a   1.000
_cell.length_b   1.000
_cell.length_c   1.000
_cell.angle_alpha   90.00
_cell.angle_beta   90.00
_cell.angle_gamma   90.00
#
_symmetry.space_group_name_H-M   'P 1'
#
loop_
_entity.id
_entity.type
_entity.pdbx_description
1 polymer ?
#
loop_
_entity_poly.entity_id
_entity_poly.type
_entity_poly.pdbx_seq_one_letter_code
_entity_poly.pdbx_strand_id
1 'polypeptide(L)' 'LEPLTIAANILQGRYMRLNITALCLKNLYCIFWDVKMDSKISTAVQVSLEKCWAEADQDVFICAVVLNPFLHMSCFS' A
#
# COMPACT_ATOMS: atom_id res chain seq x y z
N LEU A 1 1.56 16.28 -0.35
CA LEU A 1 2.48 15.44 0.47
C LEU A 1 1.80 14.81 1.68
N GLU A 2 0.76 15.43 2.24
CA GLU A 2 -0.05 14.90 3.35
C GLU A 2 -0.31 13.37 3.35
N PRO A 3 -0.77 12.72 2.25
CA PRO A 3 -1.02 11.28 2.27
C PRO A 3 0.23 10.43 2.54
N LEU A 4 1.41 10.87 2.08
CA LEU A 4 2.68 10.20 2.36
C LEU A 4 3.08 10.36 3.84
N THR A 5 2.86 11.54 4.41
CA THR A 5 3.12 11.80 5.84
C THR A 5 2.23 10.92 6.73
N ILE A 6 0.95 10.80 6.40
CA ILE A 6 0.00 9.92 7.12
C ILE A 6 0.45 8.47 7.03
N ALA A 7 0.78 7.99 5.83
CA ALA A 7 1.26 6.63 5.64
C ALA A 7 2.57 6.37 6.41
N ALA A 8 3.53 7.29 6.40
CA ALA A 8 4.77 7.16 7.15
C ALA A 8 4.51 7.04 8.66
N ASN A 9 3.61 7.85 9.22
CA ASN A 9 3.24 7.76 10.63
C ASN A 9 2.60 6.41 10.98
N ILE A 10 1.73 5.88 10.12
CA ILE A 10 1.13 4.55 10.31
C ILE A 10 2.20 3.46 10.26
N LEU A 11 3.09 3.52 9.28
CA LEU A 11 4.13 2.51 9.06
C LEU A 11 5.22 2.52 10.14
N GLN A 12 5.47 3.67 10.77
CA GLN A 12 6.38 3.79 11.91
C GLN A 12 5.73 3.35 13.24
N GLY A 13 4.46 2.95 13.22
CA GLY A 13 3.74 2.47 14.38
C GLY A 13 4.35 1.19 14.98
N ARG A 14 4.40 1.11 16.30
CA ARG A 14 5.03 0.01 17.07
C ARG A 14 4.42 -1.38 16.84
N TYR A 15 3.20 -1.43 16.31
CA TYR A 15 2.43 -2.65 16.04
C TYR A 15 1.99 -2.72 14.57
N MET A 16 2.85 -2.28 13.65
CA MET A 16 2.56 -2.37 12.22
C MET A 16 2.44 -3.85 11.81
N ARG A 17 1.29 -4.22 11.25
CA ARG A 17 1.05 -5.54 10.68
C ARG A 17 1.23 -5.49 9.16
N LEU A 18 1.67 -6.60 8.58
CA LEU A 18 1.91 -6.73 7.14
C LEU A 18 0.68 -6.36 6.30
N ASN A 19 -0.52 -6.75 6.74
CA ASN A 19 -1.76 -6.38 6.05
C ASN A 19 -2.01 -4.87 6.05
N ILE A 20 -1.61 -4.15 7.12
CA ILE A 20 -1.74 -2.69 7.20
C ILE A 20 -0.74 -2.03 6.26
N THR A 21 0.49 -2.52 6.20
CA THR A 21 1.51 -2.05 5.25
C THR A 21 1.04 -2.20 3.81
N ALA A 22 0.51 -3.37 3.43
CA ALA A 22 -0.04 -3.62 2.10
C ALA A 22 -1.23 -2.71 1.78
N LEU A 23 -2.13 -2.49 2.74
CA LEU A 23 -3.27 -1.57 2.60
C LEU A 23 -2.80 -0.12 2.44
N CYS A 24 -1.79 0.32 3.19
CA CYS A 24 -1.20 1.66 3.03
C CYS A 24 -0.57 1.85 1.65
N LEU A 25 0.18 0.87 1.16
CA LEU A 25 0.79 0.91 -0.17
C LEU A 25 -0.29 1.03 -1.26
N LYS A 26 -1.33 0.17 -1.19
CA LYS A 26 -2.49 0.23 -2.09
C LYS A 26 -3.19 1.59 -2.03
N ASN A 27 -3.45 2.11 -0.83
CA ASN A 27 -4.15 3.37 -0.65
C ASN A 27 -3.36 4.55 -1.25
N LEU A 28 -2.04 4.59 -1.03
CA LEU A 28 -1.18 5.58 -1.68
C LEU A 28 -1.25 5.45 -3.19
N TYR A 29 -1.14 4.24 -3.74
CA TYR A 29 -1.26 4.03 -5.18
C TYR A 29 -2.58 4.59 -5.73
N CYS A 30 -3.72 4.30 -5.08
CA CYS A 30 -5.02 4.82 -5.48
C CYS A 30 -5.11 6.36 -5.40
N ILE A 31 -4.58 6.98 -4.33
CA ILE A 31 -4.59 8.43 -4.17
C ILE A 31 -3.78 9.11 -5.28
N PHE A 32 -2.60 8.57 -5.60
CA PHE A 32 -1.73 9.13 -6.63
C PHE A 32 -2.08 8.64 -8.04
N TRP A 33 -3.11 7.81 -8.21
CA TRP A 33 -3.68 7.42 -9.51
C TRP A 33 -4.81 8.36 -9.97
N ASP A 34 -5.34 9.22 -9.10
CA ASP A 34 -6.41 10.16 -9.47
C ASP A 34 -5.96 11.13 -10.60
N VAL A 35 -6.79 11.21 -11.64
CA VAL A 35 -6.62 12.07 -12.83
C VAL A 35 -6.50 13.56 -12.47
N LYS A 36 -6.98 13.96 -11.29
CA LYS A 36 -6.86 15.34 -10.79
C LYS A 36 -5.48 15.69 -10.24
N MET A 37 -4.61 14.72 -10.03
CA MET A 37 -3.26 14.93 -9.50
C MET A 37 -2.31 15.39 -10.60
N ASP A 38 -1.33 16.25 -10.25
CA ASP A 38 -0.27 16.62 -11.19
C ASP A 38 0.42 15.35 -11.73
N SER A 39 0.50 15.24 -13.06
CA SER A 39 0.94 14.01 -13.72
C SER A 39 2.40 13.67 -13.42
N LYS A 40 3.26 14.67 -13.19
CA LYS A 40 4.65 14.43 -12.82
C LYS A 40 4.76 13.87 -11.41
N ILE A 41 4.00 14.44 -10.46
CA ILE A 41 3.96 13.96 -9.07
C ILE A 41 3.35 12.56 -9.02
N SER A 42 2.22 12.34 -9.69
CA SER A 42 1.55 11.05 -9.81
C SER A 42 2.52 9.98 -10.34
N THR A 43 3.18 10.25 -11.46
CA THR A 43 4.13 9.31 -12.07
C THR A 43 5.31 9.03 -11.15
N ALA A 44 5.94 10.06 -10.57
CA ALA A 44 7.10 9.88 -9.71
C ALA A 44 6.77 9.05 -8.46
N VAL A 45 5.60 9.28 -7.85
CA VAL A 45 5.16 8.51 -6.69
C VAL A 45 4.81 7.07 -7.08
N GLN A 46 4.11 6.86 -8.21
CA GLN A 46 3.81 5.50 -8.69
C GLN A 46 5.08 4.71 -8.98
N VAL A 47 6.06 5.28 -9.67
CA VAL A 47 7.36 4.63 -9.93
C VAL A 47 8.07 4.26 -8.62
N SER A 48 8.02 5.15 -7.63
CA SER A 48 8.58 4.87 -6.30
C SER A 48 7.86 3.73 -5.59
N LEU A 49 6.52 3.72 -5.61
CA LEU A 49 5.69 2.69 -4.99
C LEU A 49 5.90 1.32 -5.67
N GLU A 50 5.93 1.28 -7.00
CA GLU A 50 6.21 0.07 -7.78
C GLU A 50 7.61 -0.47 -7.51
N LYS A 51 8.61 0.40 -7.41
CA LYS A 51 9.96 -0.01 -7.01
C LYS A 51 9.97 -0.64 -5.62
N CYS A 52 9.34 0.01 -4.64
CA CYS A 52 9.21 -0.53 -3.28
C CYS A 52 8.45 -1.85 -3.26
N TRP A 53 7.42 -2.01 -4.10
CA TRP A 53 6.67 -3.25 -4.23
C TRP A 53 7.52 -4.37 -4.84
N ALA A 54 8.30 -4.08 -5.88
CA ALA A 54 9.18 -5.03 -6.54
C ALA A 54 10.31 -5.55 -5.61
N GLU A 55 10.78 -4.72 -4.69
CA GLU A 55 11.82 -5.08 -3.71
C GLU A 55 11.25 -5.78 -2.46
N ALA A 56 9.92 -5.78 -2.27
CA ALA A 56 9.27 -6.39 -1.12
C ALA A 56 9.01 -7.89 -1.30
N ASP A 57 8.85 -8.62 -0.19
CA ASP A 57 8.34 -10.00 -0.19
C ASP A 57 6.83 -10.02 -0.52
N GLN A 58 6.49 -9.79 -1.79
CA GLN A 58 5.12 -9.59 -2.27
C GLN A 58 4.18 -10.70 -1.83
N ASP A 59 4.61 -11.96 -1.92
CA ASP A 59 3.83 -13.13 -1.54
C ASP A 59 3.40 -13.08 -0.08
N VAL A 60 4.27 -12.62 0.81
CA VAL A 60 3.97 -12.48 2.25
C VAL A 60 2.91 -11.41 2.49
N PHE A 61 3.00 -10.28 1.79
CA PHE A 61 1.99 -9.22 1.86
C PHE A 61 0.65 -9.67 1.28
N ILE A 62 0.66 -10.37 0.14
CA ILE A 62 -0.54 -10.94 -0.49
C ILE A 62 -1.18 -11.95 0.46
N CYS A 63 -0.43 -12.90 1.01
CA CYS A 63 -0.91 -13.85 2.01
C CYS A 63 -1.50 -13.14 3.23
N ALA A 64 -0.84 -12.10 3.75
CA ALA A 64 -1.33 -11.35 4.91
C ALA A 64 -2.66 -10.63 4.63
N VAL A 65 -2.90 -10.18 3.39
CA VAL A 65 -4.17 -9.57 2.97
C VAL A 65 -5.24 -10.64 2.76
N VAL A 66 -4.89 -11.73 2.07
CA VAL A 66 -5.80 -12.85 1.75
C VAL A 66 -6.29 -13.57 3.00
N LEU A 67 -5.39 -13.87 3.94
CA LEU A 67 -5.69 -14.57 5.18
C LEU A 67 -6.30 -13.65 6.25
N ASN A 68 -6.46 -12.36 5.97
CA ASN A 68 -7.06 -11.45 6.93
C ASN A 68 -8.57 -11.73 7.03
N PRO A 69 -9.07 -12.23 8.19
CA PRO A 69 -10.48 -12.58 8.34
C PRO A 69 -11.39 -11.37 8.22
N PHE A 70 -10.88 -10.16 8.42
CA PHE A 70 -11.65 -8.92 8.30
C PHE A 70 -11.73 -8.38 6.87
N LEU A 71 -10.87 -8.84 5.96
CA LEU A 71 -10.90 -8.42 4.56
C LEU A 71 -11.78 -9.32 3.68
N HIS A 72 -12.32 -10.42 4.25
CA HIS A 72 -13.30 -11.32 3.62
C HIS A 72 -13.00 -11.61 2.14
N MET A 73 -11.71 -11.83 1.81
CA MET A 73 -11.34 -12.29 0.47
C MET A 73 -11.69 -13.78 0.41
N SER A 74 -12.61 -14.15 -0.48
CA SER A 74 -12.99 -15.55 -0.72
C SER A 74 -11.84 -16.28 -1.42
N CYS A 75 -10.79 -16.61 -0.68
CA CYS A 75 -9.63 -17.33 -1.20
C CYS A 75 -9.59 -18.80 -0.80
N PHE A 76 -10.32 -19.18 0.25
CA PHE A 76 -10.51 -20.57 0.65
C PHE A 76 -12.02 -20.84 0.68
N SER A 77 -12.49 -21.62 -0.30
CA SER A 77 -13.84 -22.15 -0.43
C SER A 77 -13.89 -23.61 0.02
#